data_AF-A0A969BJU1-F1
#
_entry.id   AF-A0A969BJU1-F1
#
_cell.length_a   1.000
_cell.length_b   1.000
_cell.length_c   1.000
_cell.angle_alpha   90.00
_cell.angle_beta   90.00
_cell.angle_gamma   90.00
#
_symmetry.space_group_name_H-M   'P 1'
#
loop_
_entity.id
_entity.type
_entity.pdbx_description
1 polymer ?
#
loop_
_entity_poly.entity_id
_entity_poly.type
_entity_poly.pdbx_seq_one_letter_code
_entity_poly.pdbx_strand_id
1 'polypeptide(L)' 'MDPGTTVFWFRRDLRLTDNAALYHALTEHDTVLPLFIFDRHILGQLEDSSDRRVD' A
#
# COMPACT_ATOMS: atom_id res chain seq x y z
N MET A 1 26.76 -3.12 5.80
CA MET A 1 25.76 -2.25 5.14
C MET A 1 24.42 -2.83 5.46
N ASP A 2 23.54 -2.07 6.09
CA ASP A 2 22.16 -2.50 6.31
C ASP A 2 21.49 -2.56 4.93
N PRO A 3 21.02 -3.73 4.46
CA PRO A 3 20.30 -3.79 3.20
C PRO A 3 19.09 -2.85 3.27
N GLY A 4 19.01 -1.90 2.34
CA GLY A 4 17.92 -0.93 2.31
C GLY A 4 16.56 -1.64 2.29
N THR A 5 15.61 -1.17 3.11
CA THR A 5 14.25 -1.73 3.16
C THR A 5 13.35 -1.00 2.16
N THR A 6 12.75 -1.75 1.24
CA THR A 6 11.74 -1.22 0.32
C THR A 6 10.37 -1.21 1.01
N VAL A 7 9.73 -0.05 1.06
CA VAL A 7 8.37 0.07 1.59
C VAL A 7 7.35 -0.16 0.48
N PHE A 8 6.45 -1.11 0.68
CA PHE A 8 5.32 -1.32 -0.21
C PHE A 8 4.03 -0.80 0.45
N TRP A 9 3.51 0.33 -0.04
CA TRP A 9 2.31 0.94 0.51
C TRP A 9 1.04 0.50 -0.25
N PHE A 10 0.27 -0.38 0.39
CA PHE A 10 -1.09 -0.68 0.01
C PHE A 10 -1.99 0.56 0.14
N ARG A 11 -2.63 0.99 -0.96
CA ARG A 11 -3.57 2.13 -0.93
C ARG A 11 -5.02 1.74 -1.19
N ARG A 12 -5.30 1.12 -2.35
CA ARG A 12 -6.65 0.66 -2.75
C ARG A 12 -6.67 -0.81 -3.13
N ASP A 13 -5.54 -1.32 -3.59
CA ASP A 13 -5.40 -2.69 -4.06
C ASP A 13 -4.88 -3.59 -2.94
N LEU A 14 -5.76 -4.01 -2.04
CA LEU A 14 -5.44 -4.87 -0.90
C LEU A 14 -5.36 -6.36 -1.31
N ARG A 15 -4.66 -6.66 -2.41
CA ARG A 15 -4.46 -8.03 -2.89
C ARG A 15 -2.98 -8.40 -2.87
N LEU A 16 -2.70 -9.62 -2.42
CA LEU A 16 -1.36 -10.22 -2.44
C LEU A 16 -1.07 -10.93 -3.77
N THR A 17 -2.11 -11.45 -4.41
CA THR A 17 -2.03 -12.13 -5.71
C THR A 17 -2.43 -11.18 -6.82
N ASP A 18 -1.79 -11.29 -7.99
CA ASP A 18 -2.09 -10.46 -9.16
C ASP A 18 -1.96 -8.95 -8.86
N ASN A 19 -0.91 -8.60 -8.12
CA ASN A 19 -0.54 -7.22 -7.81
C ASN A 19 0.83 -6.93 -8.43
N ALA A 20 0.84 -6.30 -9.60
CA ALA A 20 2.07 -6.06 -10.37
C ALA A 20 3.12 -5.29 -9.55
N ALA A 21 2.70 -4.28 -8.78
CA ALA A 21 3.61 -3.48 -7.97
C ALA A 21 4.24 -4.32 -6.84
N LEU A 22 3.45 -5.18 -6.18
CA LEU A 22 3.95 -6.09 -5.15
C LEU A 22 4.89 -7.14 -5.75
N TYR A 23 4.56 -7.65 -6.95
CA TYR A 23 5.41 -8.57 -7.69
C TYR A 23 6.80 -7.95 -7.93
N HIS A 24 6.85 -6.76 -8.53
CA HIS A 24 8.11 -6.06 -8.77
C HIS A 24 8.90 -5.79 -7.49
N ALA A 25 8.20 -5.33 -6.44
CA ALA A 25 8.85 -5.07 -5.15
C ALA A 25 9.54 -6.32 -4.58
N LEU A 26 8.88 -7.48 -4.64
CA LEU A 26 9.40 -8.76 -4.14
C LEU A 26 10.45 -9.38 -5.05
N THR A 27 10.45 -9.09 -6.35
CA THR A 27 11.46 -9.62 -7.29
C THR A 27 12.73 -8.79 -7.36
N GLU A 28 12.64 -7.48 -7.09
CA GLU A 28 13.75 -6.53 -7.26
C GLU A 28 14.45 -6.18 -5.93
N HIS A 29 13.86 -6.55 -4.79
CA HIS A 29 14.39 -6.21 -3.47
C HIS A 29 14.36 -7.39 -2.49
N ASP A 30 15.43 -7.52 -1.70
CA ASP A 30 15.58 -8.60 -0.72
C ASP A 30 14.72 -8.40 0.54
N THR A 31 14.41 -7.14 0.88
CA THR A 31 13.62 -6.79 2.07
C THR A 31 12.51 -5.82 1.69
N VAL A 32 11.27 -6.32 1.75
CA VAL A 32 10.06 -5.55 1.47
C VAL A 32 9.20 -5.47 2.71
N LEU A 33 8.84 -4.25 3.12
CA LEU A 33 7.89 -3.98 4.19
C LEU A 33 6.53 -3.61 3.59
N PRO A 34 5.59 -4.56 3.44
CA PRO A 34 4.21 -4.26 3.12
C PRO A 34 3.52 -3.51 4.27
N LEU A 35 2.87 -2.40 3.98
CA LEU A 35 2.09 -1.64 4.96
C LEU A 35 0.87 -0.97 4.33
N PHE A 36 -0.08 -0.60 5.18
CA PHE A 36 -1.23 0.22 4.83
C PHE A 36 -1.28 1.43 5.77
N ILE A 37 -1.56 2.61 5.23
CA ILE A 37 -1.68 3.84 6.01
C ILE A 37 -3.16 4.22 6.07
N PHE A 38 -3.74 4.13 7.26
CA PHE A 38 -5.08 4.64 7.54
C PHE A 38 -5.02 6.13 7.86
N ASP A 39 -5.11 6.95 6.82
CA ASP A 39 -4.98 8.41 6.93
C ASP A 39 -6.35 9.09 7.10
N ARG A 40 -6.71 9.42 8.34
CA ARG A 40 -7.97 10.12 8.65
C ARG A 40 -8.07 11.53 8.05
N HIS A 41 -6.94 12.19 7.77
CA HIS A 41 -6.96 13.51 7.15
C HIS A 41 -7.37 13.41 5.68
N ILE A 42 -6.86 12.41 4.96
CA ILE A 42 -7.29 12.13 3.57
C ILE A 42 -8.75 11.70 3.54
N LEU A 43 -9.18 10.84 4.47
CA LEU A 43 -10.58 10.41 4.53
C LEU A 43 -11.54 11.57 4.83
N GLY A 44 -11.14 12.53 5.67
CA GLY A 44 -11.94 13.72 5.97
C GLY A 44 -12.09 14.72 4.81
N GLN A 45 -11.33 14.56 3.72
CA GLN A 45 -11.46 15.37 2.51
C GLN A 45 -12.40 14.74 1.48
N LEU A 46 -12.92 13.54 1.74
CA LEU A 46 -13.82 12.86 0.82
C LEU A 46 -15.23 13.42 0.97
N GLU A 47 -15.79 13.89 -0.15
CA GLU A 47 -17.16 14.41 -0.20
C GLU A 47 -18.20 13.29 -0.06
N ASP A 48 -17.84 12.07 -0.48
CA ASP A 48 -18.70 10.90 -0.48
C ASP A 48 -18.28 9.92 0.62
N SER A 49 -19.18 9.71 1.58
CA SER A 49 -18.97 8.75 2.67
C SER A 49 -19.03 7.29 2.22
N SER A 50 -19.55 7.02 1.01
CA SER A 50 -19.59 5.69 0.39
C SER A 50 -18.37 5.39 -0.50
N ASP A 51 -17.35 6.24 -0.46
CA ASP A 51 -16.09 5.97 -1.16
C ASP A 51 -15.45 4.69 -0.61
N ARG A 52 -15.02 3.78 -1.50
CA ARG A 52 -14.38 2.48 -1.16
C ARG A 52 -13.08 2.58 -0.35
N ARG A 53 -12.63 3.79 -0.03
CA ARG A 53 -11.54 4.06 0.93
C ARG A 53 -12.04 4.16 2.38
N VAL A 54 -13.35 4.31 2.57
CA VAL A 54 -14.06 4.50 3.83
C VAL A 54 -14.97 3.29 4.14
N ASP A 55 -15.64 2.74 3.11
CA ASP A 55 -16.49 1.51 3.14
C ASP A 55 -15.73 0.24 2.72
#